data_AF-A0A9E0JAK3-F1
#
_entry.id   AF-A0A9E0JAK3-F1
#
_cell.length_a   1.000
_cell.length_b   1.000
_cell.length_c   1.000
_cell.angle_alpha   90.00
_cell.angle_beta   90.00
_cell.angle_gamma   90.00
#
_symmetry.space_group_name_H-M   'P 1'
#
loop_
_entity.id
_entity.type
_entity.pdbx_description
1 polymer ?
#
loop_
_entity_poly.entity_id
_entity_poly.type
_entity_poly.pdbx_seq_one_letter_code
_entity_poly.pdbx_strand_id
1 'polypeptide(L)'
;SGLGLRLDLDRMPLSKSARAWLATQDDQAGALLRLATGGDDYEIVCTASADQPALIGLTVIGEVLEGEGVEVRVGDQVLSPGRGGWTHT
;
A
#
# COMPACT_ATOMS: atom_id res chain seq x y z
N SER A 1 3.60 -15.76 -7.38
CA SER A 1 4.64 -15.21 -8.26
C SER A 1 6.05 -15.62 -7.85
N GLY A 2 6.31 -16.01 -6.59
CA GLY A 2 7.69 -16.30 -6.14
C GLY A 2 8.60 -15.07 -6.20
N LEU A 3 7.97 -13.89 -6.10
CA LEU A 3 8.60 -12.57 -6.14
C LEU A 3 8.23 -11.81 -4.86
N GLY A 4 9.10 -10.88 -4.48
CA GLY A 4 8.87 -9.96 -3.38
C GLY A 4 8.12 -8.72 -3.84
N LEU A 5 7.50 -8.02 -2.90
CA LEU A 5 6.94 -6.68 -3.10
C LEU A 5 7.53 -5.72 -2.09
N ARG A 6 7.84 -4.51 -2.54
CA ARG A 6 8.09 -3.36 -1.68
C ARG A 6 7.00 -2.33 -1.91
N LEU A 7 6.26 -2.00 -0.86
CA LEU A 7 5.12 -1.07 -0.89
C LEU A 7 5.40 0.16 -0.03
N ASP A 8 5.22 1.34 -0.61
CA ASP A 8 5.38 2.64 0.05
C ASP A 8 3.99 3.24 0.34
N LEU A 9 3.52 3.16 1.59
CA LEU A 9 2.14 3.54 1.92
C LEU A 9 1.89 5.04 1.86
N ASP A 10 2.93 5.86 2.00
CA ASP A 10 2.87 7.32 1.82
C ASP A 10 2.64 7.73 0.36
N ARG A 11 2.73 6.78 -0.59
CA ARG A 11 2.39 6.97 -1.99
C ARG A 11 0.98 6.50 -2.35
N MET A 12 0.23 5.91 -1.42
CA MET A 12 -1.12 5.42 -1.69
C MET A 12 -2.07 6.54 -2.15
N PRO A 13 -2.92 6.28 -3.17
CA PRO A 13 -3.97 7.23 -3.52
C PRO A 13 -5.01 7.27 -2.40
N LEU A 14 -5.09 8.39 -1.70
CA LEU A 14 -6.08 8.60 -0.66
C LEU A 14 -7.27 9.41 -1.17
N SER A 15 -8.48 9.09 -0.70
CA SER A 15 -9.63 9.95 -0.90
C SER A 15 -9.50 11.25 -0.09
N LYS A 16 -10.34 12.26 -0.39
CA LYS A 16 -10.37 13.50 0.41
C LYS A 16 -10.70 13.21 1.89
N SER A 17 -11.63 12.30 2.15
CA SER A 17 -12.05 11.92 3.49
C SER A 17 -10.95 11.15 4.23
N ALA A 18 -10.27 10.23 3.55
CA ALA A 18 -9.15 9.50 4.12
C ALA A 18 -7.99 10.44 4.50
N ARG A 19 -7.67 11.43 3.65
CA ARG A 19 -6.69 12.48 3.98
C ARG A 19 -7.10 13.32 5.19
N ALA A 20 -8.37 13.72 5.26
CA ALA A 20 -8.87 14.52 6.37
C ALA A 20 -8.80 13.75 7.69
N TRP A 21 -9.15 12.46 7.68
CA TRP A 21 -9.01 11.58 8.84
C TRP A 21 -7.54 11.35 9.21
N LEU A 22 -6.67 11.11 8.23
CA LEU A 22 -5.24 10.90 8.45
C LEU A 22 -4.62 12.11 9.17
N ALA A 23 -4.98 13.33 8.75
CA ALA A 23 -4.49 14.57 9.36
C ALA A 23 -4.83 14.75 10.86
N THR A 24 -5.77 13.96 11.40
CA THR A 24 -6.12 14.01 12.84
C THR A 24 -5.45 12.93 13.67
N GLN A 25 -4.61 12.07 13.07
CA GLN A 25 -3.97 10.95 13.77
C GLN A 25 -2.60 11.36 14.32
N ASP A 26 -2.28 10.97 15.56
CA ASP A 26 -0.94 11.22 16.13
C ASP A 26 0.13 10.32 15.49
N ASP A 27 -0.21 9.04 15.25
CA ASP A 27 0.62 8.08 14.55
C ASP A 27 0.21 7.98 13.07
N GLN A 28 0.87 8.77 12.23
CA GLN A 28 0.65 8.81 10.79
C GLN A 28 0.99 7.47 10.11
N ALA A 29 2.10 6.83 10.50
CA ALA A 29 2.57 5.61 9.85
C ALA A 29 1.64 4.43 10.16
N GLY A 30 1.26 4.26 11.43
CA GLY A 30 0.25 3.28 11.81
C GLY A 30 -1.12 3.58 11.21
N ALA A 31 -1.50 4.86 11.04
CA ALA A 31 -2.74 5.23 10.37
C ALA A 31 -2.77 4.86 8.88
N LEU A 32 -1.67 5.10 8.15
CA LEU A 32 -1.54 4.64 6.76
C LEU A 32 -1.62 3.13 6.66
N LEU A 33 -0.97 2.40 7.58
CA LEU A 33 -1.08 0.95 7.64
C LEU A 33 -2.53 0.49 7.87
N ARG A 34 -3.27 1.16 8.76
CA ARG A 34 -4.71 0.86 8.98
C ARG A 34 -5.55 1.07 7.72
N LEU A 35 -5.27 2.11 6.93
CA LEU A 35 -5.95 2.32 5.65
C LEU A 35 -5.62 1.21 4.67
N ALA A 36 -4.35 0.82 4.56
CA ALA A 36 -3.89 -0.22 3.64
C ALA A 36 -4.48 -1.61 3.94
N THR A 37 -4.82 -1.90 5.20
CA THR A 37 -5.36 -3.20 5.62
C THR A 37 -6.88 -3.21 5.81
N GLY A 38 -7.58 -2.10 5.54
CA GLY A 38 -9.01 -1.95 5.81
C GLY A 38 -9.91 -2.89 5.00
N GLY A 39 -9.56 -3.15 3.73
CA GLY A 39 -10.36 -3.95 2.81
C GLY A 39 -11.56 -3.19 2.23
N ASP A 40 -12.41 -3.89 1.48
CA ASP A 40 -13.68 -3.40 0.90
C ASP A 40 -13.59 -2.17 -0.04
N ASP A 41 -12.40 -1.78 -0.49
CA ASP A 41 -12.23 -0.71 -1.49
C ASP A 41 -12.60 -1.16 -2.91
N TYR A 42 -12.59 -2.47 -3.20
CA TYR A 42 -12.83 -3.05 -4.54
C TYR A 42 -11.96 -2.46 -5.67
N GLU A 43 -10.76 -1.98 -5.32
CA GLU A 43 -9.79 -1.39 -6.27
C GLU A 43 -8.93 -2.46 -6.98
N ILE A 44 -8.31 -2.06 -8.09
CA ILE A 44 -7.39 -2.90 -8.86
C ILE A 44 -5.96 -2.71 -8.36
N VAL A 45 -5.30 -3.83 -8.04
CA VAL A 45 -3.85 -3.88 -7.78
C VAL A 45 -3.18 -4.77 -8.82
N CYS A 46 -2.20 -4.23 -9.53
CA CYS A 46 -1.45 -4.94 -10.56
C CYS A 46 0.01 -4.49 -10.62
N THR A 47 0.82 -5.26 -11.34
CA THR A 47 2.24 -4.94 -11.62
C THR A 47 2.41 -4.69 -13.11
N ALA A 48 3.19 -3.68 -13.49
CA ALA A 48 3.55 -3.42 -14.88
C ALA A 48 5.01 -2.97 -14.95
N SER A 49 5.60 -3.10 -16.14
CA SER A 49 6.93 -2.53 -16.40
C SER A 49 6.87 -1.00 -16.33
N ALA A 50 7.94 -0.37 -15.83
CA ALA A 50 7.98 1.08 -15.60
C ALA A 50 7.85 1.93 -16.88
N ASP A 51 8.12 1.33 -18.04
CA ASP A 51 8.03 1.95 -19.36
C ASP A 51 6.67 1.78 -20.04
N GLN A 52 5.70 1.13 -19.38
CA GLN A 52 4.37 0.89 -19.94
C GLN A 52 3.45 2.13 -19.82
N PRO A 53 2.90 2.64 -20.95
CA PRO A 53 1.92 3.74 -20.93
C PRO A 53 0.58 3.35 -20.30
N ALA A 54 0.32 2.07 -20.07
CA ALA A 54 -0.88 1.55 -19.42
C ALA A 54 -1.03 1.94 -17.92
N LEU A 55 -0.02 2.60 -17.34
CA LEU A 55 -0.11 3.19 -15.99
C LEU A 55 -0.93 4.49 -15.95
N ILE A 56 -1.40 5.01 -17.08
CA ILE A 56 -2.25 6.22 -17.12
C ILE A 56 -3.49 6.00 -16.24
N GLY A 57 -3.57 6.76 -15.15
CA GLY A 57 -4.68 6.71 -14.18
C GLY A 57 -4.45 5.79 -12.98
N LEU A 58 -3.36 5.01 -12.95
CA LEU A 58 -2.96 4.21 -11.80
C LEU A 58 -1.90 4.95 -10.97
N THR A 59 -1.89 4.69 -9.66
CA THR A 59 -0.86 5.21 -8.77
C THR A 59 0.18 4.13 -8.53
N VAL A 60 1.44 4.40 -8.86
CA VAL A 60 2.55 3.51 -8.52
C VAL A 60 2.85 3.65 -7.03
N ILE A 61 2.59 2.59 -6.28
CA ILE A 61 2.76 2.53 -4.81
C ILE A 61 3.94 1.66 -4.36
N GLY A 62 4.78 1.22 -5.29
CA GLY A 62 5.86 0.29 -4.98
C GLY A 62 6.46 -0.38 -6.19
N GLU A 63 7.15 -1.48 -5.95
CA GLU A 63 7.82 -2.27 -6.98
C GLU A 63 7.84 -3.77 -6.65
N VAL A 64 8.16 -4.56 -7.67
CA VAL A 64 8.37 -6.00 -7.58
C VAL A 64 9.87 -6.26 -7.43
N LEU A 65 10.24 -7.17 -6.53
CA LEU A 65 11.61 -7.55 -6.22
C LEU A 65 11.84 -9.04 -6.47
N GLU A 66 13.10 -9.42 -6.69
CA GLU A 66 13.50 -10.82 -6.59
C GLU A 66 13.33 -11.34 -5.15
N GLY A 67 13.01 -12.62 -4.98
CA GLY A 67 12.81 -13.25 -3.66
C GLY A 67 11.33 -13.41 -3.29
N GLU A 68 11.00 -13.52 -2.01
CA GLU A 68 9.61 -13.69 -1.54
C GLU A 68 9.31 -12.73 -0.38
N GLY A 69 8.03 -12.41 -0.20
CA GLY A 69 7.53 -11.61 0.92
C GLY A 69 7.03 -10.23 0.51
N VAL A 70 6.53 -9.48 1.49
CA VAL A 70 6.03 -8.12 1.32
C VAL A 70 6.67 -7.23 2.38
N GLU A 71 7.43 -6.24 1.92
CA GLU A 71 7.97 -5.18 2.75
C GLU A 71 7.08 -3.94 2.63
N VAL A 72 6.67 -3.39 3.76
CA VAL A 72 5.77 -2.23 3.83
C VAL A 72 6.51 -1.07 4.47
N ARG A 73 6.44 0.11 3.86
CA ARG A 73 7.18 1.31 4.29
C ARG A 73 6.30 2.55 4.38
N VAL A 74 6.74 3.50 5.22
CA VAL A 74 6.31 4.90 5.21
C VAL A 74 7.58 5.75 5.32
N GLY A 75 7.97 6.44 4.25
CA GLY A 75 9.32 7.00 4.15
C GLY A 75 10.39 5.93 4.37
N ASP A 76 11.34 6.19 5.27
CA ASP A 76 12.41 5.23 5.61
C ASP A 76 11.99 4.17 6.66
N GLN A 77 10.79 4.28 7.22
CA GLN A 77 10.33 3.37 8.27
C GLN A 77 9.71 2.11 7.67
N VAL A 78 10.29 0.96 7.98
CA VAL A 78 9.68 -0.36 7.68
C VAL A 78 8.64 -0.72 8.75
N LEU A 79 7.46 -1.13 8.32
CA LEU A 79 6.33 -1.50 9.17
C LEU A 79 6.10 -3.02 9.12
N SER A 80 5.67 -3.59 10.24
CA SER A 80 5.13 -4.95 10.26
C SER A 80 3.64 -4.89 9.90
N PRO A 81 3.20 -5.49 8.79
CA PRO A 81 1.79 -5.47 8.40
C PRO A 81 0.90 -6.38 9.27
N GLY A 82 1.48 -7.14 10.20
CA GLY A 82 0.77 -8.08 11.05
C GLY A 82 0.06 -9.16 10.24
N ARG A 83 -1.17 -9.50 10.63
CA ARG A 83 -2.01 -10.49 9.94
C ARG A 83 -2.53 -10.01 8.57
N GLY A 84 -2.42 -8.71 8.27
CA GLY A 84 -2.93 -8.13 7.03
C GLY A 84 -4.46 -8.05 7.02
N GLY A 85 -5.05 -8.35 5.85
CA GLY A 85 -6.47 -8.16 5.57
C GLY A 85 -7.43 -9.11 6.30
N TRP A 86 -8.72 -8.97 5.96
CA TRP A 86 -9.84 -9.70 6.56
C TRP A 86 -9.74 -11.24 6.43
N THR A 87 -10.30 -11.98 7.39
CA THR A 87 -10.49 -13.45 7.32
C THR A 87 -11.81 -13.84 7.99
N HIS A 88 -12.51 -14.84 7.45
CA HIS A 88 -13.83 -15.30 7.92
C HIS A 88 -13.81 -16.27 9.12
N THR A 89 -12.66 -16.50 9.73
CA THR A 89 -12.42 -17.53 10.75
C THR A 89 -12.75 -17.07 12.16
#